data_AF-A0A5K0WRW6-F1
#
_entry.id   AF-A0A5K0WRW6-F1
#
_cell.length_a   1.000
_cell.length_b   1.000
_cell.length_c   1.000
_cell.angle_alpha   90.00
_cell.angle_beta   90.00
_cell.angle_gamma   90.00
#
_symmetry.space_group_name_H-M   'P 1'
#
loop_
_entity.id
_entity.type
_entity.pdbx_description
1 polymer ?
#
loop_
_entity_poly.entity_id
_entity_poly.type
_entity_poly.pdbx_seq_one_letter_code
_entity_poly.pdbx_strand_id
1 'polypeptide(L)'
;MLPFRNLEEVAASLGRPLTPAETLWFRYSATMPDFQIYTHSFFLLLCLFSLGPLPLVLMEAMGVSVLCRFKIQPNVRVPFSSVVQCYRDVVAVLLLVVAPLQLTSYPLLK
;
A
#
# COMPACT_ATOMS: atom_id res chain seq x y z
N MET A 1 5.38 -4.78 17.01
CA MET A 1 6.15 -6.04 17.07
C MET A 1 5.22 -7.21 17.10
N LEU A 2 5.57 -8.28 16.40
CA LEU A 2 4.96 -9.58 16.64
C LEU A 2 5.40 -10.04 18.04
N PRO A 3 4.48 -10.31 18.98
CA PRO A 3 4.82 -10.69 20.34
C PRO A 3 5.23 -12.17 20.47
N PHE A 4 5.29 -12.89 19.35
CA PHE A 4 5.40 -14.35 19.32
C PHE A 4 6.83 -14.78 18.97
N ARG A 5 7.30 -15.82 19.65
CA ARG A 5 8.67 -16.31 19.54
C ARG A 5 8.84 -17.38 18.47
N ASN A 6 7.78 -18.12 18.16
CA ASN A 6 7.79 -19.17 17.13
C ASN A 6 6.42 -19.31 16.44
N LEU A 7 6.39 -20.06 15.33
CA LEU A 7 5.18 -20.28 14.53
C LEU A 7 4.09 -21.04 15.29
N GLU A 8 4.45 -21.88 16.26
CA GLU A 8 3.51 -22.67 17.07
C GLU A 8 2.69 -21.78 17.99
N GLU A 9 3.34 -20.80 18.63
CA GLU A 9 2.69 -19.81 19.49
C GLU A 9 1.71 -18.95 18.68
N VAL A 10 2.10 -18.57 17.46
CA VAL A 10 1.21 -17.84 16.54
C VAL A 10 0.00 -18.69 16.17
N ALA A 11 0.21 -19.95 15.78
CA ALA A 11 -0.87 -20.88 15.42
C ALA A 11 -1.81 -21.16 16.59
N ALA A 12 -1.27 -21.32 17.80
CA ALA A 12 -2.05 -21.49 19.02
C ALA A 12 -2.89 -20.25 19.33
N SER A 13 -2.35 -19.04 19.13
CA SER A 13 -3.10 -17.79 19.33
C SER A 13 -4.21 -17.58 18.30
N LEU A 14 -3.99 -18.02 17.05
CA LEU A 14 -4.96 -17.91 15.96
C LEU A 14 -6.04 -19.01 15.99
N GLY A 15 -5.83 -20.10 16.73
CA GLY A 15 -6.71 -21.28 16.71
C GLY A 15 -6.74 -22.00 15.35
N ARG A 16 -5.81 -21.69 14.45
CA ARG A 16 -5.70 -22.25 13.10
C ARG A 16 -4.25 -22.28 12.62
N PRO A 17 -3.90 -23.14 11.64
CA PRO A 17 -2.60 -23.06 10.99
C PRO A 17 -2.44 -21.73 10.23
N LEU A 18 -1.19 -21.29 10.10
CA LEU A 18 -0.84 -20.12 9.29
C LEU A 18 -0.92 -20.47 7.81
N THR A 19 -1.36 -19.51 7.01
CA THR A 19 -1.24 -19.57 5.56
C THR A 19 0.22 -19.44 5.11
N PRO A 20 0.57 -19.83 3.87
CA PRO A 20 1.93 -19.68 3.35
C PRO A 20 2.43 -18.22 3.39
N ALA A 21 1.55 -17.25 3.10
CA ALA A 21 1.87 -15.83 3.13
C ALA A 21 2.16 -15.35 4.56
N GLU A 22 1.34 -15.75 5.54
CA GLU A 22 1.56 -15.42 6.95
C GLU A 22 2.86 -16.05 7.48
N THR A 23 3.15 -17.29 7.09
CA THR A 23 4.39 -17.98 7.46
C THR A 23 5.62 -17.26 6.88
N LEU A 24 5.54 -16.82 5.62
CA LEU A 24 6.60 -16.05 4.98
C LEU A 24 6.82 -14.70 5.68
N TRP A 25 5.74 -13.98 5.96
CA TRP A 25 5.80 -12.70 6.67
C TRP A 25 6.41 -12.85 8.07
N PHE A 26 6.00 -13.89 8.83
CA PHE A 26 6.56 -14.16 10.15
C PHE A 26 8.07 -14.42 10.07
N ARG A 27 8.52 -15.28 9.16
CA ARG A 27 9.95 -15.57 8.98
C ARG A 27 10.76 -14.34 8.58
N TYR A 28 10.20 -13.49 7.73
CA TYR A 28 10.84 -12.25 7.30
C TYR A 28 10.95 -11.22 8.43
N SER A 29 9.87 -11.03 9.19
CA SER A 29 9.77 -9.97 10.20
C SER A 29 10.30 -10.36 11.59
N ALA A 30 10.45 -11.65 11.90
CA ALA A 30 10.81 -12.13 13.24
C ALA A 30 12.15 -11.58 13.78
N THR A 31 13.10 -11.26 12.90
CA THR A 31 14.43 -10.74 13.31
C THR A 31 14.56 -9.23 13.12
N MET A 32 13.51 -8.54 12.63
CA MET A 32 13.58 -7.13 12.29
C MET A 32 13.23 -6.23 13.49
N PRO A 33 13.95 -5.11 13.68
CA PRO A 33 13.52 -4.05 14.58
C PRO A 33 12.14 -3.53 14.21
N ASP A 34 11.37 -3.12 15.22
CA ASP A 34 9.98 -2.72 15.03
C ASP A 34 9.84 -1.51 14.13
N PHE A 35 10.79 -0.59 14.25
CA PHE A 35 10.87 0.59 13.42
C PHE A 35 11.00 0.23 11.94
N GLN A 36 11.78 -0.80 11.60
CA GLN A 36 11.89 -1.27 10.22
C GLN A 36 10.57 -1.84 9.73
N ILE A 37 9.92 -2.70 10.52
CA ILE A 37 8.60 -3.27 10.18
C ILE A 37 7.57 -2.15 10.00
N TYR A 38 7.56 -1.16 10.89
CA TYR A 38 6.69 0.01 10.79
C TYR A 38 6.93 0.80 9.50
N THR A 39 8.18 0.95 9.07
CA THR A 39 8.52 1.62 7.80
C THR A 39 7.95 0.87 6.58
N HIS A 40 7.73 -0.45 6.66
CA HIS A 40 7.08 -1.20 5.57
C HIS A 40 5.64 -0.72 5.32
N SER A 41 4.95 -0.19 6.33
CA SER A 41 3.60 0.38 6.15
C SER A 41 3.60 1.54 5.16
N PHE A 42 4.66 2.37 5.16
CA PHE A 42 4.81 3.45 4.18
C PHE A 42 5.00 2.90 2.75
N PHE A 43 5.85 1.88 2.57
CA PHE A 43 6.04 1.26 1.27
C PHE A 43 4.76 0.60 0.74
N LEU A 44 4.02 -0.09 1.62
CA LEU A 44 2.73 -0.68 1.27
C LEU A 44 1.72 0.40 0.86
N LEU A 45 1.70 1.53 1.57
CA LEU A 45 0.87 2.67 1.22
C LEU A 45 1.23 3.21 -0.17
N LEU A 46 2.53 3.45 -0.43
CA LEU A 46 3.01 3.93 -1.73
C LEU A 46 2.63 2.97 -2.87
N CYS A 47 2.79 1.67 -2.66
CA CYS A 47 2.38 0.63 -3.61
C CYS A 47 0.88 0.66 -3.84
N LEU A 48 0.06 0.73 -2.79
CA LEU A 48 -1.40 0.76 -2.91
C LEU A 48 -1.88 1.98 -3.70
N PHE A 49 -1.34 3.16 -3.40
CA PHE A 49 -1.68 4.41 -4.08
C PHE A 49 -1.16 4.47 -5.52
N SER A 50 -0.11 3.73 -5.85
CA SER A 50 0.41 3.64 -7.23
C SER A 50 -0.34 2.59 -8.07
N LEU A 51 -0.59 1.41 -7.49
CA LEU A 51 -1.18 0.26 -8.19
C LEU A 51 -2.70 0.29 -8.21
N GLY A 52 -3.35 0.79 -7.15
CA GLY A 52 -4.81 0.89 -7.06
C GLY A 52 -5.47 1.66 -8.21
N PRO A 53 -5.00 2.85 -8.60
CA PRO A 53 -5.59 3.60 -9.72
C PRO A 53 -5.16 3.07 -11.10
N LEU A 54 -4.11 2.25 -11.17
CA LEU A 54 -3.51 1.83 -12.45
C LEU A 54 -4.50 1.09 -13.37
N PRO A 55 -5.31 0.12 -12.91
CA PRO A 55 -6.31 -0.53 -13.76
C PRO A 55 -7.28 0.47 -14.41
N LEU A 56 -7.72 1.48 -13.65
CA LEU A 56 -8.65 2.50 -14.15
C LEU A 56 -7.98 3.38 -15.20
N VAL A 57 -6.75 3.82 -14.94
CA VAL A 57 -5.97 4.63 -15.88
C VAL A 57 -5.71 3.87 -17.18
N LEU A 58 -5.37 2.57 -17.09
CA LEU A 58 -5.14 1.73 -18.27
C LEU A 58 -6.43 1.52 -19.07
N MET A 59 -7.54 1.22 -18.42
CA MET A 59 -8.83 1.06 -19.10
C MET A 59 -9.29 2.36 -19.79
N GLU A 60 -9.08 3.52 -19.16
CA GLU A 60 -9.37 4.84 -19.74
C GLU A 60 -8.46 5.10 -20.97
N ALA A 61 -7.16 4.80 -20.87
CA ALA A 61 -6.20 4.95 -21.97
C ALA A 61 -6.49 4.01 -23.16
N MET A 62 -7.02 2.81 -22.87
CA MET A 62 -7.49 1.86 -23.89
C MET A 62 -8.85 2.22 -24.50
N GLY A 63 -9.53 3.26 -24.00
CA GLY A 63 -10.82 3.69 -24.52
C GLY A 63 -11.97 2.71 -24.24
N VAL A 64 -11.92 1.99 -23.12
CA VAL A 64 -12.95 1.00 -22.75
C VAL A 64 -14.31 1.68 -22.60
N SER A 65 -15.23 1.43 -23.53
CA SER A 65 -16.54 2.09 -23.62
C SER A 65 -17.45 1.85 -22.41
N VAL A 66 -17.22 0.77 -21.66
CA VAL A 66 -17.95 0.46 -20.42
C VAL A 66 -17.68 1.52 -19.34
N LEU A 67 -16.46 2.07 -19.28
CA LEU A 67 -16.13 3.14 -18.33
C LEU A 67 -16.94 4.40 -18.56
N CYS A 68 -17.26 4.73 -19.81
CA CYS A 68 -18.05 5.92 -20.15
C CYS A 68 -19.41 5.95 -19.45
N ARG A 69 -19.98 4.78 -19.12
CA ARG A 69 -21.26 4.68 -18.38
C ARG A 69 -21.13 5.07 -16.91
N PHE A 70 -19.95 4.92 -16.33
CA PHE A 70 -19.68 5.22 -14.92
C PHE A 70 -19.06 6.61 -14.72
N LYS A 71 -18.66 7.30 -15.79
CA LYS A 71 -18.15 8.66 -15.73
C LYS A 71 -19.28 9.63 -15.45
N ILE A 72 -19.09 10.47 -14.42
CA ILE A 72 -19.99 11.61 -14.14
C ILE A 72 -20.00 12.59 -15.32
N GLN A 73 -18.87 12.73 -16.01
CA GLN A 73 -18.70 13.59 -17.20
C GLN A 73 -18.16 12.79 -18.39
N PRO A 74 -19.03 12.14 -19.19
CA PRO A 74 -18.62 11.23 -20.26
C PRO A 74 -17.94 11.94 -21.44
N ASN A 75 -18.27 13.20 -21.69
CA ASN A 75 -17.72 13.98 -22.81
C ASN A 75 -16.34 14.60 -22.51
N VAL A 76 -15.89 14.55 -21.25
CA VAL A 76 -14.59 15.09 -20.86
C VAL A 76 -13.54 14.00 -20.99
N ARG A 77 -12.54 14.24 -21.86
CA ARG A 77 -11.34 13.41 -21.96
C ARG A 77 -10.21 14.08 -21.20
N VAL A 78 -9.67 13.36 -20.21
CA VAL A 78 -8.49 13.82 -19.48
C VAL A 78 -7.27 13.40 -20.30
N PRO A 79 -6.38 14.33 -20.67
CA PRO A 79 -5.17 13.97 -21.39
C PRO A 79 -4.24 13.16 -20.47
N PHE A 80 -3.53 12.19 -21.04
CA PHE A 80 -2.63 11.31 -20.26
C PHE A 80 -1.55 12.10 -19.50
N SER A 81 -1.10 13.24 -20.04
CA SER A 81 -0.17 14.14 -19.37
C SER A 81 -0.70 14.65 -18.01
N SER A 82 -1.99 14.96 -17.91
CA SER A 82 -2.62 15.37 -16.65
C SER A 82 -2.69 14.22 -15.65
N VAL A 83 -2.86 12.98 -16.11
CA VAL A 83 -2.82 11.80 -15.24
C VAL A 83 -1.41 11.59 -14.67
N VAL A 84 -0.38 11.69 -15.52
CA VAL A 84 1.03 11.59 -15.08
C VAL A 84 1.38 12.73 -14.12
N GLN A 85 0.92 13.94 -14.39
CA GLN A 85 1.14 15.07 -13.49
C GLN A 85 0.48 14.82 -12.12
N CYS A 86 -0.80 14.41 -12.09
CA CYS A 86 -1.49 14.07 -10.87
C CYS A 86 -0.76 12.98 -10.08
N TYR A 87 -0.29 11.92 -10.75
CA TYR A 87 0.52 10.89 -10.11
C TYR A 87 1.79 11.46 -9.47
N ARG A 88 2.53 12.32 -10.18
CA ARG A 88 3.74 12.96 -9.66
C ARG A 88 3.43 13.83 -8.45
N ASP A 89 2.35 14.60 -8.47
CA ASP A 89 1.94 15.46 -7.37
C ASP A 89 1.57 14.63 -6.14
N VAL A 90 0.83 13.54 -6.30
CA VAL A 90 0.48 12.61 -5.21
C VAL A 90 1.73 11.94 -4.63
N VAL A 91 2.63 11.44 -5.48
CA VAL A 91 3.89 10.83 -5.03
C VAL A 91 4.76 11.86 -4.29
N ALA A 92 4.81 13.10 -4.76
CA ALA A 92 5.53 14.18 -4.06
C ALA A 92 4.94 14.42 -2.66
N VAL A 93 3.62 14.47 -2.52
CA VAL A 93 2.96 14.59 -1.20
C VAL A 93 3.26 13.38 -0.33
N LEU A 94 3.20 12.16 -0.87
CA LEU A 94 3.53 10.95 -0.12
C LEU A 94 4.97 10.98 0.40
N LEU A 95 5.94 11.39 -0.43
CA LEU A 95 7.34 11.42 -0.05
C LEU A 95 7.70 12.59 0.87
N LEU A 96 7.18 13.79 0.62
CA LEU A 96 7.58 15.01 1.33
C LEU A 96 6.77 15.25 2.61
N VAL A 97 5.54 14.74 2.68
CA VAL A 97 4.64 14.99 3.82
C VAL A 97 4.39 13.70 4.57
N VAL A 98 3.94 12.65 3.87
CA VAL A 98 3.49 11.42 4.54
C VAL A 98 4.67 10.60 5.06
N ALA A 99 5.78 10.52 4.32
CA ALA A 99 6.94 9.76 4.78
C ALA A 99 7.56 10.34 6.07
N PRO A 100 7.85 11.65 6.18
CA PRO A 100 8.34 12.23 7.43
C PRO A 100 7.32 12.11 8.57
N LEU A 101 6.04 12.30 8.28
CA LEU A 101 4.98 12.14 9.27
C LEU A 101 4.96 10.71 9.82
N GLN A 102 5.01 9.69 8.96
CA GLN A 102 5.10 8.29 9.39
C GLN A 102 6.36 8.06 10.24
N LEU A 103 7.54 8.45 9.76
CA LEU A 103 8.80 8.23 10.47
C LEU A 103 8.83 8.88 11.86
N THR A 104 8.26 10.09 12.00
CA THR A 104 8.15 10.80 13.29
C THR A 104 7.02 10.29 14.17
N SER A 105 5.99 9.67 13.59
CA SER A 105 4.84 9.10 14.31
C SER A 105 5.12 7.72 14.92
N TYR A 106 6.31 7.14 14.69
CA TYR A 106 6.66 5.89 15.33
C TYR A 106 6.66 6.06 16.87
N PRO A 107 5.84 5.30 17.61
CA PRO A 107 5.80 5.39 19.06
C PRO A 107 7.14 4.90 19.61
N LEU A 108 7.99 5.84 20.01
CA LEU A 108 9.28 5.58 20.65
C LEU A 108 9.13 4.94 22.03
N LEU A 109 7.95 5.10 22.65
CA LEU A 109 7.57 4.47 23.92
C LEU A 109 6.68 3.26 23.62
N LYS A 110 7.11 2.09 24.11
CA LYS A 110 6.35 0.83 24.08
C LYS A 110 5.71 0.55 25.43
#